data_AF-Q8RTE6-F1
#
_entry.id   AF-Q8RTE6-F1
#
_cell.length_a   1.000
_cell.length_b   1.000
_cell.length_c   1.000
_cell.angle_alpha   90.00
_cell.angle_beta   90.00
_cell.angle_gamma   90.00
#
_symmetry.space_group_name_H-M   'P 1'
#
loop_
_entity.id
_entity.type
_entity.pdbx_description
1 polymer ?
#
loop_
_entity_poly.entity_id
_entity_poly.type
_entity_poly.pdbx_seq_one_letter_code
_entity_poly.pdbx_strand_id
1 'polypeptide(L)'
;MEIVHDFFRTADKEALHIIDDAFNIAKKIDYFSTSQAALNLHELTDSEKCRLTSQLARVKVRLEAMAPIHIEKYGIDKYETILHYANGMIYLDYNIQAMSGFISGGGMQGDMGAKDKYMADSVLWHLKNPQSEQKVIVVAHNAHIQKTPILYDGFLSCLPMGQRL
;
A
#
# COMPACT_ATOMS: atom_id res chain seq x y z
N MET A 1 -5.21 6.50 3.88
CA MET A 1 -6.11 6.92 2.79
C MET A 1 -6.47 8.40 2.86
N GLU A 2 -6.71 8.96 4.05
CA GLU A 2 -7.13 10.36 4.26
C GLU A 2 -6.27 11.41 3.54
N ILE A 3 -4.95 11.29 3.60
CA ILE A 3 -4.04 12.25 2.93
C ILE A 3 -4.28 12.30 1.41
N VAL A 4 -4.48 11.15 0.77
CA VAL A 4 -4.76 11.08 -0.67
C VAL A 4 -6.17 11.62 -0.95
N HIS A 5 -7.14 11.31 -0.09
CA HIS A 5 -8.50 11.84 -0.18
C HIS A 5 -8.54 13.38 -0.13
N ASP A 6 -7.88 13.98 0.86
CA ASP A 6 -7.80 15.43 1.01
C ASP A 6 -7.06 16.10 -0.16
N PHE A 7 -6.06 15.41 -0.74
CA PHE A 7 -5.43 15.88 -1.97
C PHE A 7 -6.44 15.95 -3.12
N PHE A 8 -7.22 14.89 -3.39
CA PHE A 8 -8.25 14.93 -4.43
C PHE A 8 -9.31 16.00 -4.17
N ARG A 9 -9.69 16.25 -2.92
CA ARG A 9 -10.66 17.29 -2.55
C ARG A 9 -10.22 18.70 -2.99
N THR A 10 -8.92 18.93 -3.09
CA THR A 10 -8.34 20.24 -3.44
C THR A 10 -7.74 20.29 -4.84
N ALA A 11 -7.16 19.19 -5.32
CA ALA A 11 -6.39 19.12 -6.56
C ALA A 11 -7.18 18.56 -7.75
N ASP A 12 -8.18 17.70 -7.51
CA ASP A 12 -8.91 16.99 -8.57
C ASP A 12 -10.33 16.62 -8.13
N LYS A 13 -11.18 17.64 -7.97
CA LYS A 13 -12.55 17.48 -7.46
C LYS A 13 -13.42 16.60 -8.37
N GLU A 14 -13.17 16.59 -9.67
CA GLU A 14 -13.91 15.76 -10.63
C GLU A 14 -13.71 14.28 -10.33
N ALA A 15 -12.51 13.88 -9.92
CA ALA A 15 -12.18 12.51 -9.57
C ALA A 15 -12.37 12.16 -8.08
N LEU A 16 -12.81 13.10 -7.24
CA LEU A 16 -13.00 12.90 -5.81
C LEU A 16 -13.91 11.69 -5.50
N HIS A 17 -14.96 11.50 -6.30
CA HIS A 17 -15.89 10.39 -6.16
C HIS A 17 -15.23 9.00 -6.26
N ILE A 18 -14.08 8.88 -6.95
CA ILE A 18 -13.34 7.61 -7.09
C ILE A 18 -12.70 7.22 -5.75
N ILE A 19 -12.03 8.17 -5.09
CA ILE A 19 -11.40 7.93 -3.78
C ILE A 19 -12.43 7.92 -2.64
N ASP A 20 -13.53 8.68 -2.74
CA ASP A 20 -14.67 8.59 -1.81
C ASP A 20 -15.22 7.16 -1.72
N ASP A 21 -15.45 6.52 -2.87
CA ASP A 21 -16.01 5.17 -2.96
C ASP A 21 -15.06 4.16 -2.28
N ALA A 22 -13.77 4.19 -2.64
CA ALA A 22 -12.75 3.34 -2.01
C ALA A 22 -12.65 3.59 -0.50
N PHE A 23 -12.67 4.86 -0.06
CA PHE A 23 -12.55 5.24 1.34
C PHE A 23 -13.74 4.75 2.16
N ASN A 24 -14.96 4.84 1.63
CA ASN A 24 -16.16 4.38 2.33
C ASN A 24 -16.23 2.86 2.47
N ILE A 25 -15.75 2.11 1.47
CA ILE A 25 -15.63 0.64 1.58
C ILE A 25 -14.55 0.28 2.61
N ALA A 26 -13.36 0.88 2.51
CA ALA A 26 -12.22 0.57 3.37
C ALA A 26 -12.50 0.84 4.86
N LYS A 27 -13.31 1.85 5.19
CA LYS A 27 -13.73 2.14 6.58
C LYS A 27 -14.35 0.96 7.32
N LYS A 28 -15.01 0.04 6.61
CA LYS A 28 -15.62 -1.15 7.22
C LYS A 28 -14.57 -2.12 7.77
N ILE A 29 -13.34 -2.04 7.27
CA ILE A 29 -12.22 -2.91 7.64
C ILE A 29 -11.00 -2.11 8.15
N ASP A 30 -11.19 -0.84 8.53
CA ASP A 30 -10.12 0.06 8.98
C ASP A 30 -9.80 -0.18 10.46
N TYR A 31 -9.00 -1.22 10.71
CA TYR A 31 -8.53 -1.63 12.03
C TYR A 31 -7.04 -1.27 12.24
N PHE A 32 -6.57 -1.34 13.49
CA PHE A 32 -5.20 -0.98 13.89
C PHE A 32 -4.08 -1.82 13.23
N SER A 33 -4.39 -2.95 12.59
CA SER A 33 -3.39 -3.80 11.93
C SER A 33 -3.95 -4.55 10.73
N THR A 34 -3.06 -4.93 9.80
CA THR A 34 -3.45 -5.75 8.64
C THR A 34 -4.02 -7.12 9.05
N SER A 35 -3.51 -7.72 10.13
CA SER A 35 -4.04 -9.00 10.62
C SER A 35 -5.50 -8.87 11.08
N GLN A 36 -5.83 -7.78 11.79
CA GLN A 36 -7.21 -7.51 12.20
C GLN A 36 -8.11 -7.20 10.99
N ALA A 37 -7.63 -6.39 10.04
CA ALA A 37 -8.37 -6.13 8.81
C ALA A 37 -8.64 -7.42 8.00
N ALA A 38 -7.68 -8.34 7.95
CA ALA A 38 -7.82 -9.62 7.26
C ALA A 38 -8.85 -10.55 7.92
N LEU A 39 -8.93 -10.56 9.25
CA LEU A 39 -9.95 -11.31 9.99
C LEU A 39 -11.35 -10.77 9.73
N ASN A 40 -11.49 -9.45 9.56
CA ASN A 40 -12.75 -8.78 9.28
C ASN A 40 -13.04 -8.61 7.78
N LEU A 41 -12.25 -9.21 6.89
CA LEU A 41 -12.47 -9.10 5.45
C LEU A 41 -13.82 -9.69 5.00
N HIS A 42 -14.40 -10.57 5.83
CA HIS A 42 -15.75 -11.13 5.63
C HIS A 42 -16.88 -10.09 5.77
N GLU A 43 -16.62 -8.94 6.40
CA GLU A 43 -17.54 -7.80 6.46
C GLU A 43 -17.73 -7.12 5.09
N LEU A 44 -16.85 -7.41 4.13
CA LEU A 44 -16.98 -6.99 2.74
C LEU A 44 -17.55 -8.12 1.88
N THR A 45 -18.53 -7.79 1.06
CA THR A 45 -18.96 -8.65 -0.05
C THR A 45 -17.86 -8.76 -1.11
N ASP A 46 -17.88 -9.81 -1.93
CA ASP A 46 -16.90 -9.94 -3.02
C ASP A 46 -16.99 -8.81 -4.05
N SER A 47 -18.19 -8.26 -4.24
CA SER A 47 -18.41 -7.05 -5.04
C SER A 47 -17.69 -5.85 -4.44
N GLU A 48 -17.76 -5.65 -3.13
CA GLU A 48 -17.06 -4.56 -2.43
C GLU A 48 -15.55 -4.72 -2.46
N LYS A 49 -15.03 -5.94 -2.31
CA LYS A 49 -13.58 -6.22 -2.46
C LYS A 49 -13.10 -5.87 -3.86
N CYS A 50 -13.78 -6.39 -4.89
CA CYS A 50 -13.46 -6.08 -6.28
C CYS A 50 -13.57 -4.57 -6.56
N ARG A 51 -14.60 -3.91 -6.00
CA ARG A 51 -14.81 -2.49 -6.15
C ARG A 51 -13.67 -1.69 -5.51
N LEU A 52 -13.28 -2.01 -4.28
CA LEU A 52 -12.16 -1.39 -3.58
C LEU A 52 -10.88 -1.49 -4.40
N THR A 53 -10.47 -2.69 -4.79
CA THR A 53 -9.27 -2.92 -5.61
C THR A 53 -9.32 -2.11 -6.91
N SER A 54 -10.46 -2.15 -7.61
CA SER A 54 -10.62 -1.43 -8.89
C SER A 54 -10.55 0.09 -8.72
N GLN A 55 -11.12 0.64 -7.64
CA GLN A 55 -11.12 2.08 -7.40
C GLN A 55 -9.73 2.57 -6.99
N LEU A 56 -9.00 1.83 -6.16
CA LEU A 56 -7.61 2.16 -5.81
C LEU A 56 -6.71 2.20 -7.06
N ALA A 57 -6.87 1.23 -7.98
CA ALA A 57 -6.17 1.25 -9.25
C ALA A 57 -6.53 2.49 -10.10
N ARG A 58 -7.82 2.85 -10.17
CA ARG A 58 -8.29 4.04 -10.89
C ARG A 58 -7.77 5.34 -10.27
N VAL A 59 -7.69 5.44 -8.95
CA VAL A 59 -7.10 6.58 -8.24
C VAL A 59 -5.65 6.78 -8.67
N LYS A 60 -4.85 5.72 -8.68
CA LYS A 60 -3.45 5.78 -9.14
C LYS A 60 -3.36 6.24 -10.59
N VAL A 61 -4.12 5.61 -11.49
CA VAL A 61 -4.11 5.98 -12.93
C VAL A 61 -4.52 7.43 -13.14
N ARG A 62 -5.53 7.92 -12.43
CA ARG A 62 -5.95 9.32 -12.51
C ARG A 62 -4.88 10.28 -12.02
N LEU A 63 -4.25 9.96 -10.88
CA LEU A 63 -3.15 10.76 -10.33
C LEU A 63 -1.96 10.82 -11.29
N GLU A 64 -1.61 9.71 -11.96
CA GLU A 64 -0.57 9.64 -12.98
C GLU A 64 -0.95 10.43 -14.25
N ALA A 65 -2.18 10.31 -14.72
CA ALA A 65 -2.66 11.05 -15.89
C ALA A 65 -2.67 12.57 -15.68
N MET A 66 -2.91 13.02 -14.45
CA MET A 66 -2.94 14.44 -14.08
C MET A 66 -1.59 14.97 -13.57
N ALA A 67 -0.52 14.17 -13.64
CA ALA A 67 0.78 14.50 -13.09
C ALA A 67 1.31 15.89 -13.52
N PRO A 68 1.29 16.29 -14.81
CA PRO A 68 1.81 17.60 -15.21
C PRO A 68 1.13 18.76 -14.49
N ILE A 69 -0.21 18.72 -14.38
CA ILE A 69 -1.02 19.76 -13.72
C ILE A 69 -0.76 19.76 -12.21
N HIS A 70 -0.65 18.58 -11.60
CA HIS A 70 -0.40 18.47 -10.17
C HIS A 70 1.02 18.91 -9.79
N ILE A 71 2.03 18.54 -10.58
CA ILE A 71 3.43 18.92 -10.36
C ILE A 71 3.59 20.43 -10.53
N GLU A 72 3.02 21.02 -11.58
CA GLU A 72 3.08 22.47 -11.82
C GLU A 72 2.49 23.27 -10.64
N LYS A 73 1.35 22.82 -10.10
CA LYS A 73 0.63 23.55 -9.05
C LYS A 73 1.12 23.27 -7.64
N TYR A 74 1.57 22.05 -7.35
CA TYR A 74 1.86 21.59 -5.98
C TYR A 74 3.32 21.19 -5.75
N GLY A 75 4.13 21.17 -6.81
CA GLY A 75 5.53 20.74 -6.76
C GLY A 75 5.70 19.23 -6.87
N ILE A 76 6.89 18.82 -7.33
CA ILE A 76 7.24 17.42 -7.55
C ILE A 76 7.23 16.60 -6.25
N ASP A 77 7.79 17.13 -5.15
CA ASP A 77 7.88 16.41 -3.87
C ASP A 77 6.51 16.05 -3.30
N LYS A 78 5.56 16.99 -3.37
CA LYS A 78 4.19 16.75 -2.92
C LYS A 78 3.50 15.74 -3.82
N TYR A 79 3.65 15.86 -5.14
CA TYR A 79 3.10 14.90 -6.08
C TYR A 79 3.62 13.47 -5.82
N GLU A 80 4.94 13.31 -5.71
CA GLU A 80 5.57 12.02 -5.45
C GLU A 80 5.14 11.43 -4.11
N THR A 81 5.00 12.26 -3.07
CA THR A 81 4.48 11.82 -1.77
C THR A 81 3.05 11.27 -1.88
N ILE A 82 2.16 11.97 -2.60
CA ILE A 82 0.78 11.50 -2.80
C ILE A 82 0.75 10.22 -3.65
N LEU A 83 1.59 10.12 -4.68
CA LEU A 83 1.72 8.90 -5.49
C LEU A 83 2.26 7.74 -4.66
N HIS A 84 3.23 7.97 -3.79
CA HIS A 84 3.75 6.97 -2.87
C HIS A 84 2.65 6.43 -1.95
N TYR A 85 1.86 7.31 -1.34
CA TYR A 85 0.71 6.90 -0.52
C TYR A 85 -0.38 6.20 -1.31
N ALA A 86 -0.66 6.63 -2.56
CA ALA A 86 -1.61 5.95 -3.43
C ALA A 86 -1.17 4.52 -3.76
N ASN A 87 0.13 4.32 -4.04
CA ASN A 87 0.70 2.98 -4.17
C ASN A 87 0.54 2.18 -2.87
N GLY A 88 0.82 2.78 -1.72
CA GLY A 88 0.65 2.14 -0.41
C GLY A 88 -0.76 1.60 -0.17
N MET A 89 -1.80 2.30 -0.61
CA MET A 89 -3.18 1.81 -0.50
C MET A 89 -3.41 0.53 -1.31
N ILE A 90 -2.82 0.42 -2.51
CA ILE A 90 -2.91 -0.78 -3.37
C ILE A 90 -2.17 -1.96 -2.72
N TYR A 91 -0.97 -1.72 -2.20
CA TYR A 91 -0.21 -2.76 -1.49
C TYR A 91 -0.92 -3.20 -0.20
N LEU A 92 -1.58 -2.28 0.50
CA LEU A 92 -2.36 -2.59 1.71
C LEU A 92 -3.58 -3.45 1.37
N ASP A 93 -4.36 -3.08 0.36
CA ASP A 93 -5.51 -3.88 -0.12
C ASP A 93 -5.08 -5.30 -0.47
N TYR A 94 -4.04 -5.43 -1.30
CA TYR A 94 -3.49 -6.74 -1.65
C TYR A 94 -3.03 -7.52 -0.42
N ASN A 95 -2.31 -6.88 0.51
CA ASN A 95 -1.77 -7.55 1.68
C ASN A 95 -2.84 -7.97 2.70
N ILE A 96 -3.98 -7.26 2.78
CA ILE A 96 -5.13 -7.68 3.60
C ILE A 96 -5.72 -8.97 3.03
N GLN A 97 -5.92 -9.04 1.71
CA GLN A 97 -6.43 -10.23 1.03
C GLN A 97 -5.45 -11.41 1.14
N ALA A 98 -4.16 -11.17 0.92
CA ALA A 98 -3.10 -12.16 1.12
C ALA A 98 -3.07 -12.71 2.54
N MET A 99 -3.18 -11.84 3.56
CA MET A 99 -3.22 -12.24 4.96
C MET A 99 -4.46 -13.09 5.27
N SER A 100 -5.61 -12.75 4.70
CA SER A 100 -6.84 -13.54 4.87
C SER A 100 -6.67 -14.94 4.24
N GLY A 101 -6.09 -15.02 3.04
CA GLY A 101 -5.71 -16.28 2.40
C GLY A 101 -4.72 -17.10 3.24
N PHE A 102 -3.68 -16.45 3.78
CA PHE A 102 -2.69 -17.10 4.65
C PHE A 102 -3.33 -17.68 5.93
N ILE A 103 -4.18 -16.90 6.62
CA ILE A 103 -4.89 -17.34 7.85
C ILE A 103 -5.83 -18.52 7.56
N SER A 104 -6.52 -18.51 6.42
CA SER A 104 -7.47 -19.56 6.03
C SER A 104 -6.81 -20.79 5.39
N GLY A 105 -5.50 -20.76 5.15
CA GLY A 105 -4.76 -21.85 4.49
C GLY A 105 -4.90 -21.88 2.96
N GLY A 106 -5.56 -20.90 2.34
CA GLY A 106 -5.75 -20.77 0.89
C GLY A 106 -4.80 -19.77 0.21
N GLY A 107 -3.79 -19.25 0.92
CA GLY A 107 -2.88 -18.22 0.41
C GLY A 107 -1.88 -18.74 -0.63
N MET A 108 -1.36 -17.85 -1.47
CA MET A 108 -0.30 -18.19 -2.43
C MET A 108 1.09 -17.94 -1.84
N GLN A 109 2.07 -18.70 -2.31
CA GLN A 109 3.45 -18.57 -1.86
C GLN A 109 4.00 -17.19 -2.21
N GLY A 110 4.56 -16.51 -1.22
CA GLY A 110 5.21 -15.20 -1.38
C GLY A 110 4.29 -13.99 -1.27
N ASP A 111 2.96 -14.15 -1.24
CA ASP A 111 2.00 -13.03 -1.25
C ASP A 111 2.17 -12.10 -0.04
N MET A 112 2.53 -12.66 1.13
CA MET A 112 2.79 -11.88 2.34
C MET A 112 4.00 -10.93 2.19
N GLY A 113 4.79 -11.09 1.13
CA GLY A 113 5.93 -10.24 0.80
C GLY A 113 5.56 -8.94 0.08
N ALA A 114 4.30 -8.75 -0.33
CA ALA A 114 3.89 -7.50 -0.98
C ALA A 114 4.10 -6.28 -0.07
N LYS A 115 3.71 -6.36 1.22
CA LYS A 115 3.97 -5.28 2.18
C LYS A 115 5.48 -5.05 2.38
N ASP A 116 6.27 -6.12 2.41
CA ASP A 116 7.71 -6.06 2.60
C ASP A 116 8.42 -5.40 1.41
N LYS A 117 7.92 -5.63 0.20
CA LYS A 117 8.34 -4.88 -0.99
C LYS A 117 8.00 -3.40 -0.84
N TYR A 118 6.78 -3.05 -0.46
CA TYR A 118 6.40 -1.65 -0.28
C TYR A 118 7.24 -0.95 0.80
N MET A 119 7.47 -1.59 1.95
CA MET A 119 8.33 -1.05 3.00
C MET A 119 9.76 -0.82 2.50
N ALA A 120 10.32 -1.75 1.72
CA ALA A 120 11.65 -1.56 1.11
C ALA A 120 11.66 -0.36 0.17
N ASP A 121 10.66 -0.27 -0.71
CA ASP A 121 10.53 0.85 -1.66
C ASP A 121 10.37 2.19 -0.91
N SER A 122 9.67 2.24 0.23
CA SER A 122 9.56 3.43 1.08
C SER A 122 10.91 3.84 1.69
N VAL A 123 11.68 2.89 2.22
CA VAL A 123 13.03 3.17 2.76
C VAL A 123 13.93 3.71 1.65
N LEU A 124 13.95 3.05 0.48
CA LEU A 124 14.75 3.48 -0.67
C LEU A 124 14.28 4.84 -1.21
N TRP A 125 12.97 5.12 -1.18
CA TRP A 125 12.42 6.42 -1.57
C TRP A 125 12.94 7.55 -0.66
N HIS A 126 13.01 7.35 0.65
CA HIS A 126 13.62 8.32 1.56
C HIS A 126 15.12 8.54 1.30
N LEU A 127 15.81 7.54 0.75
CA LEU A 127 17.24 7.60 0.41
C LEU A 127 17.52 8.12 -1.00
N LYS A 128 16.51 8.35 -1.85
CA LYS A 128 16.68 8.70 -3.27
C LYS A 128 17.36 10.05 -3.52
N ASN A 129 17.60 10.89 -2.51
CA ASN A 129 18.33 12.15 -2.69
C ASN A 129 19.86 11.89 -2.71
N PRO A 130 20.53 11.95 -3.88
CA PRO A 130 21.93 11.59 -4.01
C PRO A 130 22.89 12.58 -3.35
N GLN A 131 22.41 13.78 -2.99
CA GLN A 131 23.19 14.83 -2.32
C GLN A 131 23.09 14.74 -0.79
N SER A 132 22.37 13.75 -0.28
CA SER A 132 22.06 13.60 1.13
C SER A 132 22.97 12.56 1.79
N GLU A 133 23.76 12.95 2.80
CA GLU A 133 24.48 11.99 3.68
C GLU A 133 23.54 11.25 4.66
N GLN A 134 22.24 11.20 4.36
CA GLN A 134 21.23 10.63 5.25
C GLN A 134 21.48 9.15 5.51
N LYS A 135 21.56 8.81 6.79
CA LYS A 135 21.54 7.44 7.29
C LYS A 135 20.15 7.17 7.87
N VAL A 136 19.54 6.07 7.48
CA VAL A 136 18.25 5.62 8.01
C VAL A 136 18.50 4.39 8.88
N ILE A 137 17.99 4.43 10.12
CA ILE A 137 17.89 3.26 10.99
C ILE A 137 16.48 2.71 10.84
N VAL A 138 16.36 1.49 10.31
CA VAL A 138 15.07 0.81 10.15
C VAL A 138 14.77 -0.01 11.39
N VAL A 139 13.77 0.40 12.17
CA VAL A 139 13.28 -0.34 13.33
C VAL A 139 12.04 -1.13 12.93
N ALA A 140 12.19 -2.45 12.80
CA ALA A 140 11.11 -3.36 12.47
C ALA A 140 11.37 -4.75 13.10
N HIS A 141 10.33 -5.59 13.15
CA HIS A 141 10.46 -6.97 13.62
C HIS A 141 11.47 -7.76 12.76
N ASN A 142 12.19 -8.73 13.37
CA ASN A 142 13.22 -9.53 12.69
C ASN A 142 12.74 -10.15 11.37
N ALA A 143 11.47 -10.58 11.35
CA ALA A 143 10.79 -11.10 10.16
C ALA A 143 10.91 -10.17 8.95
N HIS A 144 10.95 -8.85 9.14
CA HIS A 144 11.03 -7.88 8.04
C HIS A 144 12.46 -7.52 7.65
N ILE A 145 13.40 -7.53 8.59
CA ILE A 145 14.78 -7.05 8.35
C ILE A 145 15.77 -8.15 7.95
N GLN A 146 15.43 -9.42 8.19
CA GLN A 146 16.31 -10.53 7.87
C GLN A 146 16.58 -10.65 6.35
N LYS A 147 17.72 -11.24 5.99
CA LYS A 147 18.15 -11.44 4.59
C LYS A 147 17.75 -12.81 4.01
N THR A 148 16.97 -13.60 4.74
CA THR A 148 16.56 -14.96 4.36
C THR A 148 15.04 -15.05 4.16
N PRO A 149 14.54 -15.90 3.25
CA PRO A 149 13.10 -16.11 3.08
C PRO A 149 12.42 -16.58 4.37
N ILE A 150 11.15 -16.25 4.57
CA ILE A 150 10.33 -16.80 5.65
C ILE A 150 9.56 -18.00 5.13
N LEU A 151 9.82 -19.16 5.73
CA LEU A 151 9.19 -20.44 5.42
C LEU A 151 8.40 -20.93 6.64
N TYR A 152 7.17 -21.41 6.42
CA TYR A 152 6.39 -22.16 7.41
C TYR A 152 6.13 -23.55 6.85
N ASP A 153 6.73 -24.58 7.44
CA ASP A 153 6.60 -25.97 6.97
C ASP A 153 6.86 -26.14 5.46
N GLY A 154 7.86 -25.44 4.93
CA GLY A 154 8.22 -25.45 3.51
C GLY A 154 7.37 -24.52 2.63
N PHE A 155 6.30 -23.92 3.15
CA PHE A 155 5.52 -22.89 2.47
C PHE A 155 6.24 -21.54 2.53
N LEU A 156 6.60 -20.98 1.37
CA LEU A 156 7.17 -19.64 1.28
C LEU A 156 6.10 -18.59 1.64
N SER A 157 6.21 -18.01 2.84
CA SER A 157 5.32 -16.93 3.27
C SER A 157 5.69 -15.63 2.57
N CYS A 158 6.94 -15.17 2.74
CA CYS A 158 7.42 -13.97 2.10
C CYS A 158 8.93 -13.97 1.86
N LEU A 159 9.33 -13.18 0.87
CA LEU A 159 10.67 -12.61 0.81
C LEU A 159 10.63 -11.30 1.61
N PRO A 160 11.40 -11.13 2.68
CA PRO A 160 11.31 -9.97 3.57
C PRO A 160 11.92 -8.70 2.98
N MET A 161 11.59 -7.55 3.57
CA MET A 161 12.11 -6.24 3.18
C MET A 161 13.64 -6.23 3.20
N GLY A 162 14.25 -6.90 4.18
CA GLY A 162 15.69 -7.02 4.32
C GLY A 162 16.38 -7.52 3.05
N GLN A 163 15.79 -8.45 2.29
CA GLN A 163 16.38 -8.95 1.04
C GLN A 163 16.41 -7.93 -0.11
N ARG A 164 15.68 -6.81 0.03
CA ARG A 164 15.54 -5.76 -1.00
C ARG A 164 16.30 -4.46 -0.65
N LEU A 165 16.82 -4.40 0.57
CA LEU A 165 17.69 -3.31 1.07
C LEU A 165 19.15 -3.73 0.96
#